data_AF-A0A7S1FRA1-F1
#
_entry.id   AF-A0A7S1FRA1-F1
#
_cell.length_a   1.000
_cell.length_b   1.000
_cell.length_c   1.000
_cell.angle_alpha   90.00
_cell.angle_beta   90.00
_cell.angle_gamma   90.00
#
_symmetry.space_group_name_H-M   'P 1'
#
loop_
_entity.id
_entity.type
_entity.pdbx_description
1 polymer ?
#
loop_
_entity_poly.entity_id
_entity_poly.type
_entity_poly.pdbx_seq_one_letter_code
_entity_poly.pdbx_strand_id
1 'polypeptide(L)'
;YKTVSKKYESKANIPKTKLQFFQECMTPFTEKSSKGLEHRRHAWGALDPNGNNIVSLAELERWILQECEAKLGKMEGHKIWTYFRPSYIYAFNDAKTIEKGGDDNYVTKTEF
;
A
#
# COMPACT_ATOMS: atom_id res chain seq x y z
N TYR A 1 32.47 -11.60 -42.44
CA TYR A 1 31.46 -10.51 -42.50
C TYR A 1 30.05 -11.10 -42.45
N LYS A 2 29.36 -10.93 -41.32
CA LYS A 2 27.95 -10.49 -41.23
C LYS A 2 27.54 -10.46 -39.76
N THR A 3 27.59 -9.25 -39.22
CA THR A 3 27.07 -8.81 -37.93
C THR A 3 25.56 -8.96 -37.93
N VAL A 4 24.98 -9.65 -36.94
CA VAL A 4 23.55 -9.54 -36.64
C VAL A 4 23.41 -8.93 -35.25
N SER A 5 23.33 -7.59 -35.29
CA SER A 5 22.65 -6.69 -34.37
C SER A 5 21.94 -7.36 -33.18
N LYS A 6 22.57 -7.31 -32.00
CA LYS A 6 21.83 -7.30 -30.72
C LYS A 6 21.10 -5.96 -30.67
N LYS A 7 19.87 -5.96 -31.20
CA LYS A 7 18.93 -4.85 -31.08
C LYS A 7 18.70 -4.62 -29.59
N TYR A 8 19.22 -3.49 -29.11
CA TYR A 8 18.90 -2.92 -27.82
C TYR A 8 17.37 -2.78 -27.75
N GLU A 9 16.69 -3.67 -27.05
CA GLU A 9 15.36 -3.39 -26.54
C GLU A 9 15.52 -2.43 -25.37
N SER A 10 15.73 -1.15 -25.68
CA SER A 10 15.34 -0.10 -24.77
C SER A 10 13.84 -0.27 -24.55
N LYS A 11 13.46 -0.81 -23.38
CA LYS A 11 12.07 -0.77 -22.93
C LYS A 11 11.62 0.68 -23.06
N ALA A 12 10.76 0.95 -24.05
CA ALA A 12 10.17 2.26 -24.21
C ALA A 12 9.60 2.68 -22.86
N ASN A 13 9.80 3.94 -22.48
CA ASN A 13 9.29 4.50 -21.23
C ASN A 13 7.75 4.58 -21.35
N ILE A 14 7.08 3.43 -21.17
CA ILE A 14 5.62 3.34 -21.17
C ILE A 14 5.16 4.12 -19.94
N PRO A 15 4.37 5.20 -20.11
CA PRO A 15 3.90 5.96 -18.97
C PRO A 15 3.06 5.05 -18.07
N LYS A 16 3.49 4.88 -16.82
CA LYS A 16 2.75 4.11 -15.84
C LYS A 16 1.41 4.80 -15.55
N THR A 17 0.37 4.00 -15.40
CA THR A 17 -0.94 4.46 -14.95
C THR A 17 -0.91 4.77 -13.45
N LYS A 18 -1.84 5.61 -12.98
CA LYS A 18 -2.02 5.88 -11.54
C LYS A 18 -2.19 4.60 -10.72
N LEU A 19 -2.91 3.62 -11.27
CA LEU A 19 -3.11 2.32 -10.64
C LEU A 19 -1.79 1.56 -10.47
N GLN A 20 -0.95 1.52 -11.49
CA GLN A 20 0.35 0.85 -11.41
C GLN A 20 1.25 1.49 -10.35
N PHE A 21 1.25 2.82 -10.24
CA PHE A 21 1.98 3.51 -9.16
C PHE A 21 1.45 3.15 -7.77
N PHE A 22 0.13 3.11 -7.59
CA PHE A 22 -0.46 2.70 -6.32
C PHE A 22 -0.16 1.24 -5.99
N GLN A 23 -0.25 0.35 -6.99
CA GLN A 23 0.12 -1.05 -6.85
C GLN A 23 1.57 -1.21 -6.43
N GLU A 24 2.51 -0.44 -6.98
CA GLU A 24 3.92 -0.51 -6.57
C GLU A 24 4.14 -0.12 -5.10
N CYS A 25 3.32 0.78 -4.56
CA CYS A 25 3.37 1.15 -3.14
C CYS A 25 2.84 0.02 -2.24
N MET A 26 1.78 -0.68 -2.66
CA MET A 26 1.04 -1.61 -1.79
C MET A 26 1.39 -3.09 -2.01
N THR A 27 1.87 -3.48 -3.19
CA THR A 27 2.19 -4.88 -3.56
C THR A 27 3.07 -5.60 -2.52
N PRO A 28 4.13 -4.98 -1.95
CA PRO A 28 4.96 -5.65 -0.95
C PRO A 28 4.20 -6.19 0.27
N PHE A 29 3.08 -5.57 0.62
CA PHE A 29 2.26 -5.96 1.78
C PHE A 29 1.20 -7.01 1.43
N THR A 30 0.87 -7.17 0.14
CA THR A 30 -0.16 -8.10 -0.35
C THR A 30 0.36 -9.53 -0.57
N GLU A 31 1.68 -9.72 -0.56
CA GLU A 31 2.27 -11.02 -0.87
C GLU A 31 2.00 -12.05 0.25
N LYS A 32 1.52 -13.24 -0.15
CA LYS A 32 1.30 -14.38 0.75
C LYS A 32 2.57 -15.23 0.92
N SER A 33 3.70 -14.56 1.16
CA SER A 33 4.99 -15.20 1.40
C SER A 33 5.59 -14.71 2.72
N SER A 34 6.67 -15.36 3.17
CA SER A 34 7.41 -14.94 4.36
C SER A 34 7.91 -13.50 4.25
N LYS A 35 8.31 -13.05 3.06
CA LYS A 35 8.74 -11.66 2.82
C LYS A 35 7.58 -10.68 2.97
N GLY A 36 6.40 -11.00 2.43
CA GLY A 36 5.20 -10.19 2.62
C GLY A 36 4.81 -10.10 4.10
N LEU A 37 4.95 -11.20 4.84
CA LEU A 37 4.73 -11.21 6.29
C LEU A 37 5.73 -10.31 7.04
N GLU A 38 7.01 -10.32 6.66
CA GLU A 38 8.02 -9.42 7.24
C GLU A 38 7.69 -7.95 6.95
N HIS A 39 7.28 -7.63 5.72
CA HIS A 39 6.83 -6.29 5.36
C HIS A 39 5.64 -5.82 6.20
N ARG A 40 4.63 -6.69 6.41
CA ARG A 40 3.48 -6.36 7.28
C ARG A 40 3.89 -6.20 8.74
N ARG A 41 4.77 -7.05 9.27
CA ARG A 41 5.27 -6.89 10.65
C ARG A 41 6.02 -5.57 10.83
N HIS A 42 6.84 -5.18 9.86
CA HIS A 42 7.54 -3.91 9.88
C HIS A 42 6.58 -2.72 9.78
N ALA A 43 5.57 -2.80 8.89
CA ALA A 43 4.52 -1.81 8.77
C ALA A 43 3.73 -1.65 10.08
N TRP A 44 3.36 -2.76 10.72
CA TRP A 44 2.66 -2.74 12.01
C TRP A 44 3.47 -2.01 13.08
N GLY A 45 4.79 -2.27 13.15
CA GLY A 45 5.67 -1.56 14.09
C GLY A 45 5.71 -0.04 13.87
N ALA A 46 5.50 0.42 12.63
CA ALA A 46 5.39 1.84 12.32
C ALA A 46 3.99 2.41 12.63
N LEU A 47 2.94 1.60 12.50
CA LEU A 47 1.54 1.95 12.76
C LEU A 47 1.18 2.00 14.24
N ASP A 48 1.75 1.09 15.04
CA ASP A 48 1.49 0.95 16.48
C ASP A 48 2.77 1.26 17.30
N PRO A 49 3.19 2.53 17.38
CA PRO A 49 4.34 2.92 18.19
C PRO A 49 4.08 2.76 19.71
N ASN A 50 2.82 2.73 20.13
CA ASN A 50 2.43 2.62 21.54
C ASN A 50 2.38 1.17 22.03
N GLY A 51 2.36 0.19 21.11
CA GLY A 51 2.29 -1.24 21.42
C GLY A 51 0.96 -1.69 22.03
N ASN A 52 -0.13 -0.95 21.78
CA ASN A 52 -1.45 -1.27 22.31
C ASN A 52 -2.21 -2.28 21.42
N ASN A 53 -1.61 -2.70 20.29
CA ASN A 53 -2.15 -3.63 19.30
C ASN A 53 -3.45 -3.16 18.62
N ILE A 54 -3.75 -1.86 18.65
CA ILE A 54 -4.89 -1.25 17.97
C ILE A 54 -4.44 0.00 17.20
N VAL A 55 -4.91 0.12 15.96
CA VAL A 55 -4.55 1.25 15.09
C VAL A 55 -5.84 1.88 14.58
N SER A 56 -6.01 3.18 14.79
CA SER A 56 -7.17 3.89 14.27
C SER A 56 -7.13 4.02 12.74
N LEU A 57 -8.29 4.19 12.12
CA LEU A 57 -8.39 4.47 10.69
C LEU A 57 -7.46 5.63 10.28
N ALA A 58 -7.42 6.72 11.06
CA ALA A 58 -6.59 7.88 10.77
C ALA A 58 -5.08 7.58 10.80
N GLU A 59 -4.63 6.73 11.72
CA GLU A 59 -3.23 6.31 11.80
C GLU A 59 -2.85 5.46 10.59
N LEU A 60 -3.73 4.54 10.19
CA LEU A 60 -3.53 3.70 9.01
C LEU A 60 -3.52 4.52 7.71
N GLU A 61 -4.44 5.48 7.56
CA GLU A 61 -4.47 6.39 6.42
C GLU A 61 -3.20 7.26 6.33
N ARG A 62 -2.70 7.73 7.48
CA ARG A 62 -1.46 8.52 7.53
C ARG A 62 -0.26 7.69 7.08
N TRP A 63 -0.17 6.44 7.50
CA TRP A 63 0.91 5.55 7.10
C TRP A 63 0.86 5.23 5.60
N ILE A 64 -0.32 4.94 5.03
CA ILE A 64 -0.45 4.69 3.59
C ILE A 64 0.00 5.90 2.78
N LEU A 65 -0.34 7.11 3.23
CA LEU A 65 0.16 8.34 2.61
C LEU A 65 1.68 8.42 2.68
N GLN A 66 2.28 8.17 3.85
CA GLN A 66 3.74 8.20 4.02
C GLN A 66 4.45 7.18 3.13
N GLU A 67 3.92 5.97 2.97
CA GLU A 67 4.48 4.96 2.07
C GLU A 67 4.42 5.41 0.60
N CYS A 68 3.27 5.97 0.18
CA CYS A 68 3.12 6.55 -1.17
C CYS A 68 4.12 7.71 -1.41
N GLU A 69 4.28 8.61 -0.43
CA GLU A 69 5.22 9.74 -0.50
C GLU A 69 6.68 9.27 -0.51
N ALA A 70 7.02 8.22 0.24
CA ALA A 70 8.36 7.63 0.25
C ALA A 70 8.74 6.99 -1.08
N LYS A 71 7.77 6.35 -1.77
CA LYS A 71 8.01 5.66 -3.05
C LYS A 71 7.98 6.60 -4.26
N LEU A 72 7.05 7.55 -4.29
CA LEU A 72 6.76 8.38 -5.46
C LEU A 72 7.19 9.85 -5.30
N GLY A 73 7.65 10.23 -4.10
CA GLY A 73 7.90 11.61 -3.73
C GLY A 73 6.66 12.30 -3.18
N LYS A 74 6.86 13.35 -2.38
CA LYS A 74 5.80 14.01 -1.60
C LYS A 74 4.57 14.43 -2.42
N MET A 75 4.78 15.15 -3.53
CA MET A 75 3.66 15.67 -4.33
C MET A 75 2.90 14.57 -5.08
N GLU A 76 3.62 13.65 -5.74
CA GLU A 76 2.98 12.59 -6.54
C GLU A 76 2.37 11.50 -5.66
N GLY A 77 3.05 11.12 -4.57
CA GLY A 77 2.51 10.21 -3.57
C GLY A 77 1.22 10.73 -2.95
N HIS A 78 1.17 12.01 -2.58
CA HIS A 78 -0.04 12.63 -2.06
C HIS A 78 -1.20 12.62 -3.07
N LYS A 79 -0.93 12.95 -4.34
CA LYS A 79 -1.95 12.91 -5.41
C LYS A 79 -2.48 11.50 -5.64
N ILE A 80 -1.59 10.49 -5.71
CA ILE A 80 -1.97 9.10 -5.92
C ILE A 80 -2.80 8.60 -4.74
N TRP A 81 -2.37 8.84 -3.50
CA TRP A 81 -3.16 8.45 -2.33
C TRP A 81 -4.52 9.13 -2.32
N THR A 82 -4.59 10.44 -2.55
CA THR A 82 -5.87 11.18 -2.62
C THR A 82 -6.83 10.59 -3.65
N TYR A 83 -6.31 10.12 -4.78
CA TYR A 83 -7.10 9.49 -5.84
C TYR A 83 -7.69 8.13 -5.41
N PHE A 84 -6.93 7.31 -4.65
CA PHE A 84 -7.35 5.97 -4.24
C PHE A 84 -7.98 5.90 -2.84
N ARG A 85 -7.83 6.92 -2.01
CA ARG A 85 -8.40 7.02 -0.65
C ARG A 85 -9.89 6.64 -0.59
N PRO A 86 -10.77 7.09 -1.51
CA PRO A 86 -12.18 6.67 -1.48
C PRO A 86 -12.37 5.15 -1.59
N SER A 87 -11.59 4.47 -2.42
CA SER A 87 -11.67 3.01 -2.58
C SER A 87 -11.25 2.27 -1.31
N TYR A 88 -10.24 2.81 -0.62
CA TYR A 88 -9.78 2.28 0.65
C TYR A 88 -10.82 2.45 1.76
N ILE A 89 -11.41 3.64 1.90
CA ILE A 89 -12.49 3.88 2.88
C ILE A 89 -13.69 2.98 2.62
N TYR A 90 -14.04 2.77 1.36
CA TYR A 90 -15.12 1.85 0.99
C TYR A 90 -14.80 0.42 1.42
N ALA A 91 -13.61 -0.08 1.09
CA ALA A 91 -13.17 -1.43 1.46
C ALA A 91 -13.09 -1.61 2.99
N PHE A 92 -12.61 -0.60 3.72
CA PHE A 92 -12.55 -0.62 5.18
C PHE A 92 -13.94 -0.73 5.81
N ASN A 93 -14.88 0.10 5.37
CA ASN A 93 -16.27 0.04 5.86
C ASN A 93 -16.97 -1.26 5.44
N ASP A 94 -16.70 -1.78 4.24
CA ASP A 94 -17.24 -3.05 3.79
C ASP A 94 -16.74 -4.22 4.66
N ALA A 95 -15.46 -4.23 5.01
CA ALA A 95 -14.87 -5.23 5.92
C ALA A 95 -15.57 -5.23 7.29
N LYS A 96 -15.91 -4.06 7.84
CA LYS A 96 -16.68 -3.97 9.10
C LYS A 96 -18.03 -4.68 9.03
N THR A 97 -18.69 -4.67 7.88
CA THR A 97 -20.01 -5.30 7.74
C THR A 97 -19.96 -6.83 7.82
N ILE A 98 -18.79 -7.41 7.56
CA ILE A 98 -18.57 -8.86 7.61
C ILE A 98 -18.42 -9.33 9.07
N GLU A 99 -17.88 -8.48 9.95
CA GLU A 99 -17.73 -8.77 11.36
C GLU A 99 -19.03 -8.45 12.12
N LYS A 100 -19.69 -9.49 12.65
CA LYS A 100 -20.91 -9.33 13.47
C LYS A 100 -20.55 -8.68 14.82
N GLY A 101 -20.47 -7.35 14.87
CA GLY A 101 -20.53 -6.59 16.13
C GLY A 101 -19.51 -5.47 16.35
N GLY A 102 -18.66 -5.12 15.40
CA GLY A 102 -17.66 -4.05 15.57
C GLY A 102 -18.12 -2.71 14.99
N ASP A 103 -18.70 -1.83 15.82
CA ASP A 103 -18.79 -0.38 15.50
C ASP A 103 -17.51 0.34 15.96
N ASP A 104 -16.35 -0.28 15.72
CA ASP A 104 -15.08 0.27 16.12
C ASP A 104 -14.28 0.74 14.89
N ASN A 105 -13.64 1.90 15.04
CA ASN A 105 -12.89 2.56 13.96
C ASN A 105 -11.41 2.15 14.00
N TYR A 106 -11.15 0.92 14.42
CA TYR A 106 -9.81 0.41 14.69
C TYR A 106 -9.53 -0.84 13.85
N VAL A 107 -8.25 -1.10 13.62
CA VAL A 107 -7.69 -2.34 13.09
C VAL A 107 -6.89 -2.98 14.20
N THR A 108 -7.09 -4.28 14.43
CA THR A 108 -6.30 -5.07 15.37
C THR A 108 -5.13 -5.75 14.69
N LYS A 109 -4.12 -6.11 15.47
CA LYS A 109 -2.94 -6.84 14.95
C LYS A 109 -3.28 -8.18 14.28
N THR A 110 -4.39 -8.79 14.66
CA THR A 110 -4.82 -10.07 14.10
C THR A 110 -5.50 -9.91 12.74
N GLU A 111 -6.08 -8.74 12.47
CA GLU A 111 -6.70 -8.38 11.18
C GLU A 111 -5.69 -7.92 10.12
N PHE A 112 -4.48 -7.49 10.53
CA PHE A 112 -3.45 -6.88 9.68
C PHE A 112 -2.41 -7.88 9.13
#